data_AF-V9DXK2-F1
#
_entry.id   AF-V9DXK2-F1
#
_cell.length_a   1.000
_cell.length_b   1.000
_cell.length_c   1.000
_cell.angle_alpha   90.00
_cell.angle_beta   90.00
_cell.angle_gamma   90.00
#
_symmetry.space_group_name_H-M   'P 1'
#
loop_
_entity.id
_entity.type
_entity.pdbx_description
1 polymer ?
#
loop_
_entity_poly.entity_id
_entity_poly.type
_entity_poly.pdbx_seq_one_letter_code
_entity_poly.pdbx_strand_id
1 'polypeptide(L)'
;MRQALDEEQQRSQQAEAAASDEKNRAAVAEDKLTKALLRVQHLEFELEAAQTATRHSTTAGVEGDDVERMKLELQHLVTRHAQDVAQVKAACDRQIETYKRLADEASQEWHEVEGELAGEKTQVLHTLQDLKEFKLRYFQLEEDTTERIAELVQEERDREKERDAALARVAVLEKELKAIHEKMVEGESQREKLQDQIDTDFVPKEAIQQMEALYEGAISKLQARVGCLESKSLNRRPKTPSNNCNNNSAPQRSVPEVRKPGIANRAVPKIGRLVPGARSGSSSRFNSGPSVSSRILQ
;
A
#
# COMPACT_ATOMS: atom_id res chain seq x y z
N MET A 1 -19.92 -6.04 -23.70
CA MET A 1 -19.65 -7.07 -24.74
C MET A 1 -20.79 -8.06 -24.92
N ARG A 2 -21.36 -8.70 -23.87
CA ARG A 2 -22.51 -9.61 -24.04
C ARG A 2 -23.76 -8.93 -24.61
N GLN A 3 -24.10 -7.75 -24.07
CA GLN A 3 -25.28 -6.98 -24.49
C GLN A 3 -25.25 -6.55 -25.97
N ALA A 4 -24.09 -6.14 -26.47
CA ALA A 4 -23.92 -5.76 -27.89
C ALA A 4 -24.07 -6.95 -28.84
N LEU A 5 -23.67 -8.15 -28.39
CA LEU A 5 -23.81 -9.40 -29.15
C LEU A 5 -25.27 -9.84 -29.22
N ASP A 6 -26.01 -9.67 -28.12
CA ASP A 6 -27.45 -9.98 -28.07
C ASP A 6 -28.25 -9.03 -28.98
N GLU A 7 -27.90 -7.74 -29.03
CA GLU A 7 -28.54 -6.74 -29.92
C GLU A 7 -28.25 -6.99 -31.41
N GLU A 8 -27.02 -7.36 -31.77
CA GLU A 8 -26.65 -7.70 -33.15
C GLU A 8 -27.37 -8.96 -33.61
N GLN A 9 -27.49 -9.97 -32.74
CA GLN A 9 -28.21 -11.20 -33.03
C GLN A 9 -29.72 -10.95 -33.21
N GLN A 10 -30.30 -10.02 -32.45
CA GLN A 10 -31.70 -9.63 -32.58
C GLN A 10 -31.96 -8.87 -33.90
N ARG A 11 -31.06 -7.96 -34.32
CA ARG A 11 -31.15 -7.29 -35.62
C ARG A 11 -31.02 -8.27 -36.79
N SER A 12 -30.12 -9.25 -36.68
CA SER A 12 -29.96 -10.30 -37.70
C SER A 12 -31.25 -11.12 -37.87
N GLN A 13 -31.88 -11.54 -36.75
CA GLN A 13 -33.14 -12.27 -36.80
C GLN A 13 -34.28 -11.44 -37.40
N GLN A 14 -34.32 -10.14 -37.11
CA GLN A 14 -35.33 -9.24 -37.67
C GLN A 14 -35.14 -9.03 -39.17
N ALA A 15 -33.90 -8.92 -39.64
CA ALA A 15 -33.57 -8.82 -41.07
C ALA A 15 -33.92 -10.11 -41.83
N GLU A 16 -33.64 -11.28 -41.25
CA GLU A 16 -34.02 -12.58 -41.84
C GLU A 16 -35.53 -12.75 -41.94
N ALA A 17 -36.29 -12.32 -40.92
CA ALA A 17 -37.74 -12.33 -40.95
C ALA A 17 -38.30 -11.42 -42.06
N ALA A 18 -37.78 -10.21 -42.19
CA ALA A 18 -38.19 -9.27 -43.24
C ALA A 18 -37.89 -9.80 -44.66
N ALA A 19 -36.71 -10.41 -44.85
CA ALA A 19 -36.34 -11.01 -46.13
C ALA A 19 -37.23 -12.21 -46.49
N SER A 20 -37.61 -13.04 -45.50
CA SER A 20 -38.54 -14.15 -45.69
C SER A 20 -39.94 -13.65 -46.11
N ASP A 21 -40.43 -12.60 -45.46
CA ASP A 21 -41.73 -11.99 -45.79
C ASP A 21 -41.74 -11.40 -47.20
N GLU A 22 -40.65 -10.74 -47.62
CA GLU A 22 -40.51 -10.20 -48.96
C GLU A 22 -40.48 -11.30 -50.03
N LYS A 23 -39.75 -12.40 -49.77
CA LYS A 23 -39.75 -13.58 -50.63
C LYS A 23 -41.14 -14.19 -50.77
N ASN A 24 -41.91 -14.26 -49.68
CA ASN A 24 -43.29 -14.76 -49.71
C ASN A 24 -44.21 -13.84 -50.52
N ARG A 25 -44.07 -12.51 -50.39
CA ARG A 25 -44.83 -11.55 -51.22
C ARG A 25 -44.49 -11.67 -52.70
N ALA A 26 -43.21 -11.85 -53.04
CA ALA A 26 -42.78 -12.05 -54.42
C ALA A 26 -43.39 -13.32 -55.02
N ALA A 27 -43.35 -14.44 -54.30
CA ALA A 27 -43.97 -15.69 -54.75
C ALA A 27 -45.48 -15.57 -54.99
N VAL A 28 -46.21 -14.84 -54.12
CA VAL A 28 -47.64 -14.57 -54.31
C VAL A 28 -47.89 -13.68 -55.53
N ALA A 29 -47.02 -12.71 -55.79
CA ALA A 29 -47.13 -11.85 -56.97
C ALA A 29 -46.89 -12.66 -58.27
N GLU A 30 -45.92 -13.57 -58.28
CA GLU A 30 -45.66 -14.47 -59.40
C GLU A 30 -46.86 -15.40 -59.68
N ASP A 31 -47.47 -16.00 -58.65
CA ASP A 31 -48.67 -16.83 -58.80
C ASP A 31 -49.89 -16.03 -59.33
N LYS A 32 -50.03 -14.77 -58.93
CA LYS A 32 -51.06 -13.87 -59.49
C LYS A 32 -50.79 -13.55 -60.95
N LEU A 33 -49.53 -13.32 -61.33
CA LEU A 33 -49.14 -13.05 -62.71
C LEU A 33 -49.40 -14.26 -63.62
N THR A 34 -49.03 -15.47 -63.18
CA THR A 34 -49.29 -16.69 -63.97
C THR A 34 -50.78 -16.94 -64.16
N LYS A 35 -51.60 -16.74 -63.11
CA LYS A 35 -53.07 -16.81 -63.22
C LYS A 35 -53.64 -15.78 -64.19
N ALA A 36 -53.14 -14.55 -64.17
CA ALA A 36 -53.57 -13.50 -65.10
C ALA A 36 -53.21 -13.86 -66.54
N LEU A 37 -52.00 -14.37 -66.79
CA LEU A 37 -51.57 -14.82 -68.12
C LEU A 37 -52.45 -15.97 -68.65
N LEU A 38 -52.78 -16.95 -67.82
CA LEU A 38 -53.70 -18.03 -68.20
C LEU A 38 -55.10 -17.49 -68.51
N ARG A 39 -55.59 -16.50 -67.76
CA ARG A 39 -56.89 -15.87 -68.04
C ARG A 39 -56.87 -15.10 -69.35
N VAL A 40 -55.77 -14.40 -69.67
CA VAL A 40 -55.61 -13.71 -70.96
C VAL A 40 -55.64 -14.72 -72.11
N GLN A 41 -54.87 -15.81 -72.03
CA GLN A 41 -54.89 -16.85 -73.06
C GLN A 41 -56.29 -17.45 -73.27
N HIS A 42 -57.04 -17.66 -72.18
CA HIS A 42 -58.41 -18.16 -72.28
C HIS A 42 -59.34 -17.15 -72.96
N LEU A 43 -59.23 -15.86 -72.61
CA LEU A 43 -60.00 -14.80 -73.23
C LEU A 43 -59.63 -14.61 -74.70
N GLU A 44 -58.35 -14.75 -75.07
CA GLU A 44 -57.89 -14.73 -76.45
C GLU A 44 -58.50 -15.88 -77.25
N PHE A 45 -58.54 -17.09 -76.68
CA PHE A 45 -59.21 -18.24 -77.29
C PHE A 45 -60.71 -18.03 -77.46
N GLU A 46 -61.41 -17.52 -76.44
CA GLU A 46 -62.84 -17.20 -76.51
C GLU A 46 -63.13 -16.12 -77.57
N LEU A 47 -62.26 -15.12 -77.68
CA LEU A 47 -62.38 -14.04 -78.66
C LEU A 47 -62.15 -14.56 -80.08
N GLU A 48 -61.19 -15.45 -80.30
CA GLU A 48 -60.96 -16.10 -81.60
C GLU A 48 -62.14 -17.02 -81.99
N ALA A 49 -62.72 -17.74 -81.03
CA ALA A 49 -63.94 -18.53 -81.22
C ALA A 49 -65.17 -17.64 -81.54
N ALA A 50 -65.30 -16.51 -80.86
CA ALA A 50 -66.37 -15.55 -81.15
C ALA A 50 -66.20 -14.87 -82.52
N GLN A 51 -64.96 -14.53 -82.92
CA GLN A 51 -64.67 -13.95 -84.23
C GLN A 51 -64.96 -14.93 -85.38
N THR A 52 -64.68 -16.22 -85.21
CA THR A 52 -65.04 -17.24 -86.20
C THR A 52 -66.56 -17.46 -86.28
N ALA A 53 -67.28 -17.35 -85.17
CA ALA A 53 -68.75 -17.37 -85.17
C ALA A 53 -69.37 -16.12 -85.84
N THR A 54 -68.76 -14.94 -85.66
CA THR A 54 -69.29 -13.67 -86.21
C THR A 54 -69.05 -13.54 -87.72
N ARG A 55 -68.03 -14.21 -88.27
CA ARG A 55 -67.77 -14.26 -89.72
C ARG A 55 -68.87 -14.95 -90.55
N HIS A 56 -69.82 -15.64 -89.91
CA HIS A 56 -70.94 -16.32 -90.58
C HIS A 56 -72.32 -15.68 -90.36
N SER A 57 -72.39 -14.53 -89.66
CA SER A 57 -73.66 -13.82 -89.41
C SER A 57 -73.54 -12.35 -89.82
N THR A 58 -73.69 -12.09 -91.12
CA THR A 58 -73.91 -10.74 -91.66
C THR A 58 -75.30 -10.67 -92.27
N THR A 59 -76.32 -10.52 -91.41
CA THR A 59 -77.64 -10.04 -91.81
C THR A 59 -77.73 -8.55 -91.48
N ALA A 60 -77.69 -7.76 -92.54
CA ALA A 60 -77.88 -6.32 -92.56
C ALA A 60 -79.33 -5.93 -92.22
N GLY A 61 -79.48 -4.77 -91.57
CA GLY A 61 -80.67 -3.92 -91.74
C GLY A 61 -81.35 -3.47 -90.46
N VAL A 62 -80.85 -2.39 -89.83
CA VAL A 62 -81.60 -1.24 -89.25
C VAL A 62 -80.60 -0.07 -89.08
N GLU A 63 -80.32 0.73 -90.11
CA GLU A 63 -79.09 1.56 -90.18
C GLU A 63 -79.19 3.01 -89.66
N GLY A 64 -80.34 3.47 -89.17
CA GLY A 64 -80.50 4.88 -88.75
C GLY A 64 -80.45 5.11 -87.23
N ASP A 65 -81.34 4.43 -86.50
CA ASP A 65 -81.52 4.62 -85.05
C ASP A 65 -80.44 3.90 -84.22
N ASP A 66 -79.91 2.79 -84.74
CA ASP A 66 -78.85 2.01 -84.09
C ASP A 66 -77.48 2.68 -84.21
N VAL A 67 -77.22 3.43 -85.28
CA VAL A 67 -75.95 4.16 -85.45
C VAL A 67 -75.85 5.33 -84.48
N GLU A 68 -76.93 6.10 -84.30
CA GLU A 68 -76.94 7.19 -83.32
C GLU A 68 -76.96 6.65 -81.87
N ARG A 69 -77.63 5.53 -81.60
CA ARG A 69 -77.54 4.84 -80.30
C ARG A 69 -76.11 4.36 -80.01
N MET A 70 -75.47 3.69 -80.96
CA MET A 70 -74.09 3.21 -80.83
C MET A 70 -73.10 4.37 -80.64
N LYS A 71 -73.32 5.50 -81.31
CA LYS A 71 -72.52 6.72 -81.13
C LYS A 71 -72.67 7.31 -79.73
N LEU A 72 -73.89 7.33 -79.18
CA LEU A 72 -74.13 7.74 -77.79
C LEU A 72 -73.47 6.79 -76.80
N GLU A 73 -73.54 5.48 -77.03
CA GLU A 73 -72.88 4.46 -76.20
C GLU A 73 -71.36 4.58 -76.24
N LEU A 74 -70.77 4.79 -77.42
CA LEU A 74 -69.35 5.05 -77.59
C LEU A 74 -68.94 6.35 -76.88
N GLN A 75 -69.73 7.42 -77.02
CA GLN A 75 -69.46 8.67 -76.32
C GLN A 75 -69.51 8.50 -74.80
N HIS A 76 -70.50 7.75 -74.30
CA HIS A 76 -70.61 7.41 -72.88
C HIS A 76 -69.43 6.56 -72.39
N LEU A 77 -69.01 5.57 -73.19
CA LEU A 77 -67.86 4.72 -72.89
C LEU A 77 -66.56 5.52 -72.85
N VAL A 78 -66.35 6.42 -73.82
CA VAL A 78 -65.17 7.30 -73.88
C VAL A 78 -65.13 8.25 -72.67
N THR A 79 -66.27 8.83 -72.29
CA THR A 79 -66.34 9.71 -71.11
C THR A 79 -66.10 8.94 -69.81
N ARG A 80 -66.67 7.73 -69.68
CA ARG A 80 -66.42 6.86 -68.52
C ARG A 80 -64.95 6.43 -68.44
N HIS A 81 -64.36 5.99 -69.55
CA HIS A 81 -62.95 5.63 -69.60
C HIS A 81 -62.03 6.82 -69.26
N ALA A 82 -62.33 8.02 -69.77
CA ALA A 82 -61.58 9.22 -69.42
C ALA A 82 -61.65 9.54 -67.91
N GLN A 83 -62.81 9.32 -67.27
CA GLN A 83 -62.96 9.45 -65.82
C GLN A 83 -62.16 8.39 -65.07
N ASP A 84 -62.21 7.13 -65.48
CA ASP A 84 -61.48 6.04 -64.85
C ASP A 84 -59.96 6.27 -64.94
N VAL A 85 -59.46 6.68 -66.11
CA VAL A 85 -58.05 7.05 -66.30
C VAL A 85 -57.66 8.24 -65.41
N ALA A 86 -58.50 9.26 -65.30
CA ALA A 86 -58.24 10.41 -64.43
C ALA A 86 -58.20 10.00 -62.94
N GLN A 87 -59.08 9.09 -62.51
CA GLN A 87 -59.09 8.57 -61.14
C GLN A 87 -57.83 7.75 -60.83
N VAL A 88 -57.44 6.83 -61.73
CA VAL A 88 -56.23 6.02 -61.57
C VAL A 88 -55.00 6.92 -61.55
N LYS A 89 -54.91 7.90 -62.47
CA LYS A 89 -53.81 8.87 -62.48
C LYS A 89 -53.74 9.65 -61.15
N ALA A 90 -54.85 10.17 -60.66
CA ALA A 90 -54.89 10.88 -59.39
C ALA A 90 -54.49 9.98 -58.20
N ALA A 91 -54.85 8.70 -58.22
CA ALA A 91 -54.41 7.74 -57.20
C ALA A 91 -52.90 7.49 -57.26
N CYS A 92 -52.35 7.31 -58.47
CA CYS A 92 -50.91 7.15 -58.68
C CYS A 92 -50.13 8.40 -58.28
N ASP A 93 -50.60 9.60 -58.63
CA ASP A 93 -49.95 10.87 -58.26
C ASP A 93 -49.86 11.01 -56.73
N ARG A 94 -50.93 10.68 -55.99
CA ARG A 94 -50.91 10.66 -54.51
C ARG A 94 -49.94 9.64 -53.94
N GLN A 95 -49.82 8.47 -54.55
CA GLN A 95 -48.83 7.47 -54.13
C GLN A 95 -47.40 7.97 -54.36
N ILE A 96 -47.14 8.56 -55.54
CA ILE A 96 -45.83 9.14 -55.87
C ILE A 96 -45.47 10.22 -54.85
N GLU A 97 -46.40 11.12 -54.52
CA GLU A 97 -46.17 12.15 -53.49
C GLU A 97 -45.89 11.55 -52.11
N THR A 98 -46.59 10.47 -51.76
CA THR A 98 -46.39 9.79 -50.47
C THR A 98 -45.01 9.14 -50.39
N TYR A 99 -44.59 8.42 -51.44
CA TYR A 99 -43.25 7.83 -51.51
C TYR A 99 -42.14 8.89 -51.54
N LYS A 100 -42.37 10.04 -52.19
CA LYS A 100 -41.43 11.17 -52.14
C LYS A 100 -41.26 11.67 -50.70
N ARG A 101 -42.36 11.94 -49.99
CA ARG A 101 -42.27 12.38 -48.59
C ARG A 101 -41.56 11.35 -47.71
N LEU A 102 -41.88 10.06 -47.86
CA LEU A 102 -41.21 9.00 -47.09
C LEU A 102 -39.72 8.89 -47.43
N ALA A 103 -39.34 9.08 -48.70
CA ALA A 103 -37.93 9.09 -49.10
C ALA A 103 -37.18 10.31 -48.54
N ASP A 104 -37.82 11.48 -48.53
CA ASP A 104 -37.26 12.70 -47.95
C ASP A 104 -37.09 12.55 -46.42
N GLU A 105 -38.10 12.00 -45.74
CA GLU A 105 -38.09 11.71 -44.30
C GLU A 105 -36.98 10.72 -43.94
N ALA A 106 -36.89 9.59 -44.64
CA ALA A 106 -35.83 8.61 -44.43
C ALA A 106 -34.42 9.19 -44.71
N SER A 107 -34.30 10.09 -45.71
CA SER A 107 -33.03 10.76 -46.00
C SER A 107 -32.65 11.72 -44.88
N GLN A 108 -33.61 12.44 -44.31
CA GLN A 108 -33.38 13.32 -43.17
C GLN A 108 -32.98 12.53 -41.92
N GLU A 109 -33.72 11.48 -41.57
CA GLU A 109 -33.40 10.61 -40.42
C GLU A 109 -31.99 10.02 -40.55
N TRP A 110 -31.61 9.60 -41.76
CA TRP A 110 -30.27 9.09 -42.02
C TRP A 110 -29.19 10.14 -41.75
N HIS A 111 -29.37 11.37 -42.23
CA HIS A 111 -28.44 12.47 -41.96
C HIS A 111 -28.38 12.87 -40.48
N GLU A 112 -29.50 12.80 -39.75
CA GLU A 112 -29.54 13.03 -38.31
C GLU A 112 -28.70 11.98 -37.56
N VAL A 113 -28.89 10.70 -37.87
CA VAL A 113 -28.11 9.60 -37.27
C VAL A 113 -26.62 9.71 -37.64
N GLU A 114 -26.28 10.09 -38.87
CA GLU A 114 -24.88 10.35 -39.24
C GLU A 114 -24.27 11.49 -38.42
N GLY A 115 -25.03 12.55 -38.17
CA GLY A 115 -24.62 13.68 -37.33
C GLY A 115 -24.38 13.27 -35.89
N GLU A 116 -25.29 12.49 -35.30
CA GLU A 116 -25.16 11.94 -33.96
C GLU A 116 -23.91 11.04 -33.84
N LEU A 117 -23.71 10.13 -34.80
CA LEU A 117 -22.55 9.24 -34.83
C LEU A 117 -21.23 10.03 -34.94
N ALA A 118 -21.19 11.07 -35.76
CA ALA A 118 -20.03 11.94 -35.89
C ALA A 118 -19.75 12.71 -34.58
N GLY A 119 -20.82 13.16 -33.90
CA GLY A 119 -20.74 13.80 -32.59
C GLY A 119 -20.19 12.87 -31.52
N GLU A 120 -20.76 11.67 -31.39
CA GLU A 120 -20.31 10.64 -30.45
C GLU A 120 -18.86 10.25 -30.71
N LYS A 121 -18.47 10.05 -31.97
CA LYS A 121 -17.08 9.76 -32.34
C LYS A 121 -16.12 10.86 -31.87
N THR A 122 -16.50 12.12 -32.04
CA THR A 122 -15.69 13.26 -31.60
C THR A 122 -15.60 13.31 -30.07
N GLN A 123 -16.70 13.09 -29.38
CA GLN A 123 -16.73 13.04 -27.92
C GLN A 123 -15.87 11.90 -27.37
N VAL A 124 -15.97 10.70 -27.95
CA VAL A 124 -15.14 9.55 -27.55
C VAL A 124 -13.67 9.82 -27.80
N LEU A 125 -13.31 10.41 -28.95
CA LEU A 125 -11.92 10.79 -29.22
C LEU A 125 -11.38 11.79 -28.18
N HIS A 126 -12.19 12.78 -27.79
CA HIS A 126 -11.82 13.74 -26.74
C HIS A 126 -11.60 13.02 -25.38
N THR A 127 -12.54 12.19 -24.94
CA THR A 127 -12.40 11.46 -23.66
C THR A 127 -11.21 10.50 -23.65
N LEU A 128 -10.87 9.89 -24.79
CA LEU A 128 -9.67 9.07 -24.93
C LEU A 128 -8.38 9.90 -24.82
N GLN A 129 -8.38 11.12 -25.37
CA GLN A 129 -7.27 12.06 -25.20
C GLN A 129 -7.11 12.46 -23.73
N ASP A 130 -8.19 12.87 -23.06
CA ASP A 130 -8.17 13.22 -21.63
C ASP A 130 -7.64 12.06 -20.78
N LEU A 131 -8.10 10.83 -21.06
CA LEU A 131 -7.64 9.63 -20.38
C LEU A 131 -6.15 9.37 -20.60
N LYS A 132 -5.65 9.60 -21.82
CA LYS A 132 -4.23 9.48 -22.14
C LYS A 132 -3.40 10.49 -21.35
N GLU A 133 -3.83 11.75 -21.32
CA GLU A 133 -3.16 12.81 -20.56
C GLU A 133 -3.18 12.53 -19.06
N PHE A 134 -4.32 12.07 -18.53
CA PHE A 134 -4.44 11.65 -17.14
C PHE A 134 -3.46 10.51 -16.81
N LYS A 135 -3.37 9.47 -17.65
CA LYS A 135 -2.44 8.36 -17.45
C LYS A 135 -0.99 8.80 -17.45
N LEU A 136 -0.60 9.72 -18.34
CA LEU A 136 0.75 10.27 -18.37
C LEU A 136 1.09 11.01 -17.07
N ARG A 137 0.19 11.86 -16.59
CA ARG A 137 0.36 12.56 -15.30
C ARG A 137 0.42 11.59 -14.11
N TYR A 138 -0.40 10.53 -14.16
CA TYR A 138 -0.40 9.50 -13.12
C TYR A 138 0.94 8.77 -13.05
N PHE A 139 1.49 8.33 -14.19
CA PHE A 139 2.78 7.65 -14.20
C PHE A 139 3.93 8.56 -13.76
N GLN A 140 3.92 9.84 -14.15
CA GLN A 140 4.90 10.79 -13.67
C GLN A 140 4.82 10.97 -12.15
N LEU A 141 3.61 11.08 -11.59
CA LEU A 141 3.44 11.15 -10.14
C LEU A 141 3.88 9.86 -9.44
N GLU A 142 3.61 8.70 -10.03
CA GLU A 142 4.05 7.40 -9.51
C GLU A 142 5.59 7.28 -9.49
N GLU A 143 6.25 7.75 -10.55
CA GLU A 143 7.72 7.82 -10.62
C GLU A 143 8.28 8.77 -9.55
N ASP A 144 7.82 10.03 -9.52
CA ASP A 144 8.25 11.04 -8.54
C ASP A 144 8.07 10.56 -7.09
N THR A 145 6.92 9.91 -6.79
CA THR A 145 6.64 9.40 -5.45
C THR A 145 7.50 8.17 -5.11
N THR A 146 7.76 7.29 -6.08
CA THR A 146 8.65 6.14 -5.89
C THR A 146 10.08 6.58 -5.64
N GLU A 147 10.57 7.57 -6.39
CA GLU A 147 11.88 8.19 -6.17
C GLU A 147 11.96 8.81 -4.76
N ARG A 148 10.96 9.58 -4.36
CA ARG A 148 10.93 10.20 -3.02
C ARG A 148 10.90 9.16 -1.90
N ILE A 149 10.18 8.05 -2.07
CA ILE A 149 10.18 6.94 -1.11
C ILE A 149 11.58 6.32 -1.04
N ALA A 150 12.24 6.09 -2.17
CA ALA A 150 13.59 5.53 -2.21
C ALA A 150 14.60 6.45 -1.50
N GLU A 151 14.52 7.77 -1.72
CA GLU A 151 15.32 8.78 -1.00
C GLU A 151 15.09 8.70 0.51
N LEU A 152 13.83 8.75 0.96
CA LEU A 152 13.49 8.73 2.38
C LEU A 152 13.94 7.43 3.06
N VAL A 153 13.80 6.30 2.39
CA VAL A 153 14.30 5.00 2.88
C VAL A 153 15.82 5.02 3.02
N GLN A 154 16.52 5.63 2.08
CA GLN A 154 17.97 5.75 2.15
C GLN A 154 18.41 6.71 3.27
N GLU A 155 17.75 7.87 3.40
CA GLU A 155 17.98 8.80 4.50
C GLU A 155 17.77 8.14 5.88
N GLU A 156 16.71 7.36 6.06
CA GLU A 156 16.45 6.65 7.31
C GLU A 156 17.54 5.62 7.63
N ARG A 157 18.00 4.86 6.62
CA ARG A 157 19.11 3.91 6.80
C ARG A 157 20.40 4.62 7.20
N ASP A 158 20.67 5.78 6.63
CA ASP A 158 21.88 6.53 6.94
C ASP A 158 21.79 7.18 8.35
N ARG A 159 20.62 7.70 8.73
CA ARG A 159 20.37 8.15 10.12
C ARG A 159 20.48 7.01 11.13
N GLU A 160 20.01 5.82 10.80
CA GLU A 160 20.15 4.64 11.66
C GLU A 160 21.62 4.30 11.90
N LYS A 161 22.45 4.29 10.84
CA LYS A 161 23.90 4.07 10.97
C LYS A 161 24.57 5.15 11.83
N GLU A 162 24.20 6.42 11.64
CA GLU A 162 24.74 7.53 12.44
C GLU A 162 24.37 7.39 13.92
N ARG A 163 23.11 7.02 14.20
CA ARG A 163 22.62 6.75 15.56
C ARG A 163 23.40 5.59 16.19
N ASP A 164 23.58 4.49 15.47
CA ASP A 164 24.30 3.32 15.98
C ASP A 164 25.77 3.65 16.25
N ALA A 165 26.41 4.44 15.39
CA ALA A 165 27.77 4.94 15.62
C ALA A 165 27.84 5.90 16.83
N ALA A 166 26.82 6.75 17.03
CA ALA A 166 26.73 7.60 18.20
C ALA A 166 26.56 6.80 19.49
N LEU A 167 25.69 5.79 19.50
CA LEU A 167 25.50 4.87 20.63
C LEU A 167 26.78 4.12 20.97
N ALA A 168 27.52 3.65 19.96
CA ALA A 168 28.81 3.01 20.16
C ALA A 168 29.83 3.96 20.83
N ARG A 169 29.90 5.22 20.40
CA ARG A 169 30.76 6.24 21.04
C ARG A 169 30.36 6.54 22.48
N VAL A 170 29.06 6.67 22.75
CA VAL A 170 28.55 6.86 24.12
C VAL A 170 28.95 5.69 25.01
N ALA A 171 28.81 4.45 24.53
CA ALA A 171 29.21 3.26 25.30
C ALA A 171 30.72 3.21 25.61
N VAL A 172 31.58 3.75 24.72
CA VAL A 172 33.02 3.89 24.99
C VAL A 172 33.25 4.97 26.06
N LEU A 173 32.65 6.15 25.90
CA LEU A 173 32.78 7.25 26.87
C LEU A 173 32.26 6.86 28.26
N GLU A 174 31.18 6.10 28.36
CA GLU A 174 30.66 5.58 29.63
C GLU A 174 31.66 4.64 30.32
N LYS A 175 32.40 3.82 29.56
CA LYS A 175 33.46 2.97 30.13
C LYS A 175 34.64 3.81 30.62
N GLU A 176 35.04 4.82 29.85
CA GLU A 176 36.11 5.74 30.25
C GLU A 176 35.73 6.53 31.51
N LEU A 177 34.50 7.04 31.60
CA LEU A 177 33.99 7.72 32.78
C LEU A 177 34.00 6.82 34.01
N LYS A 178 33.58 5.56 33.87
CA LYS A 178 33.65 4.57 34.98
C LYS A 178 35.10 4.35 35.42
N ALA A 179 36.02 4.16 34.48
CA ALA A 179 37.44 3.97 34.79
C ALA A 179 38.07 5.22 35.46
N ILE A 180 37.70 6.43 35.03
CA ILE A 180 38.15 7.68 35.66
C ILE A 180 37.56 7.79 37.06
N HIS A 181 36.29 7.46 37.25
CA HIS A 181 35.63 7.49 38.55
C HIS A 181 36.28 6.51 39.53
N GLU A 182 36.59 5.28 39.11
CA GLU A 182 37.32 4.30 39.90
C GLU A 182 38.69 4.83 40.33
N LYS A 183 39.48 5.40 39.40
CA LYS A 183 40.79 6.01 39.72
C LYS A 183 40.67 7.20 40.67
N MET A 184 39.61 8.00 40.55
CA MET A 184 39.36 9.13 41.44
C MET A 184 39.10 8.64 42.87
N VAL A 185 38.22 7.64 43.04
CA VAL A 185 37.91 7.04 44.34
C VAL A 185 39.15 6.39 44.96
N GLU A 186 39.95 5.66 44.17
CA GLU A 186 41.23 5.11 44.62
C GLU A 186 42.20 6.20 45.08
N GLY A 187 42.33 7.29 44.31
CA GLY A 187 43.18 8.43 44.64
C GLY A 187 42.72 9.14 45.91
N GLU A 188 41.42 9.31 46.12
CA GLU A 188 40.86 9.87 47.35
C GLU A 188 41.14 8.98 48.56
N SER A 189 41.00 7.66 48.43
CA SER A 189 41.35 6.69 49.48
C SER A 189 42.85 6.71 49.80
N GLN A 190 43.72 6.84 48.80
CA GLN A 190 45.17 6.98 49.01
C GLN A 190 45.51 8.29 49.72
N ARG A 191 44.86 9.40 49.35
CA ARG A 191 45.02 10.69 50.02
C ARG A 191 44.61 10.62 51.48
N GLU A 192 43.48 10.00 51.79
CA GLU A 192 42.99 9.78 53.16
C GLU A 192 44.01 8.97 53.97
N LYS A 193 44.51 7.85 53.44
CA LYS A 193 45.57 7.05 54.10
C LYS A 193 46.85 7.84 54.36
N LEU A 194 47.27 8.69 53.40
CA LEU A 194 48.44 9.55 53.59
C LEU A 194 48.18 10.62 54.66
N GLN A 195 46.97 11.17 54.73
CA GLN A 195 46.58 12.10 55.78
C GLN A 195 46.60 11.42 57.15
N ASP A 196 46.04 10.21 57.28
CA ASP A 196 46.07 9.42 58.52
C ASP A 196 47.50 9.07 58.94
N GLN A 197 48.37 8.73 57.98
CA GLN A 197 49.80 8.48 58.24
C GLN A 197 50.49 9.74 58.73
N ILE A 198 50.26 10.90 58.09
CA ILE A 198 50.80 12.17 58.56
C ILE A 198 50.31 12.42 59.99
N ASP A 199 49.02 12.31 60.27
CA ASP A 199 48.48 12.60 61.60
C ASP A 199 48.99 11.63 62.68
N THR A 200 49.31 10.38 62.31
CA THR A 200 49.88 9.37 63.23
C THR A 200 51.38 9.56 63.45
N ASP A 201 52.13 9.80 62.39
CA ASP A 201 53.60 9.86 62.40
C ASP A 201 54.14 11.30 62.63
N PHE A 202 53.25 12.30 62.68
CA PHE A 202 53.65 13.69 62.89
C PHE A 202 54.17 13.88 64.31
N VAL A 203 55.47 14.14 64.42
CA VAL A 203 56.11 14.60 65.65
C VAL A 203 56.29 16.11 65.57
N PRO A 204 55.62 16.89 66.45
CA PRO A 204 55.78 18.34 66.47
C PRO A 204 57.25 18.74 66.66
N LYS A 205 57.69 19.80 65.99
CA LYS A 205 59.07 20.29 66.09
C LYS A 205 59.43 20.63 67.54
N GLU A 206 58.48 21.12 68.32
CA GLU A 206 58.63 21.41 69.73
C GLU A 206 58.90 20.13 70.55
N ALA A 207 58.25 19.01 70.21
CA ALA A 207 58.49 17.72 70.88
C ALA A 207 59.88 17.17 70.54
N ILE A 208 60.34 17.35 69.29
CA ILE A 208 61.71 17.02 68.89
C ILE A 208 62.71 17.87 69.67
N GLN A 209 62.52 19.19 69.74
CA GLN A 209 63.39 20.10 70.51
C GLN A 209 63.42 19.76 72.01
N GLN A 210 62.29 19.37 72.60
CA GLN A 210 62.25 18.93 73.99
C GLN A 210 63.02 17.63 74.21
N MET A 211 62.91 16.66 73.29
CA MET A 211 63.75 15.46 73.31
C MET A 211 65.24 15.81 73.16
N GLU A 212 65.59 16.64 72.19
CA GLU A 212 66.96 17.10 71.96
C GLU A 212 67.54 17.74 73.23
N ALA A 213 66.80 18.65 73.86
CA ALA A 213 67.21 19.29 75.11
C ALA A 213 67.37 18.29 76.27
N LEU A 214 66.48 17.29 76.39
CA LEU A 214 66.61 16.23 77.39
C LEU A 214 67.86 15.37 77.16
N TYR A 215 68.15 15.00 75.91
CA TYR A 215 69.34 14.23 75.56
C TYR A 215 70.61 15.04 75.79
N GLU A 216 70.65 16.29 75.35
CA GLU A 216 71.78 17.20 75.56
C GLU A 216 72.04 17.44 77.05
N GLY A 217 70.97 17.61 77.84
CA GLY A 217 71.05 17.69 79.30
C GLY A 217 71.54 16.40 79.96
N ALA A 218 71.11 15.23 79.47
CA ALA A 218 71.58 13.93 79.97
C ALA A 218 73.05 13.67 79.64
N ILE A 219 73.47 13.99 78.40
CA ILE A 219 74.86 13.95 77.96
C ILE A 219 75.72 14.86 78.85
N SER A 220 75.28 16.10 79.07
CA SER A 220 75.98 17.06 79.92
C SER A 220 76.14 16.55 81.36
N LYS A 221 75.10 15.94 81.94
CA LYS A 221 75.17 15.34 83.29
C LYS A 221 76.10 14.13 83.35
N LEU A 222 76.09 13.28 82.32
CA LEU A 222 77.00 12.13 82.21
C LEU A 222 78.45 12.59 82.05
N GLN A 223 78.72 13.57 81.20
CA GLN A 223 80.04 14.17 81.03
C GLN A 223 80.53 14.81 82.32
N ALA A 224 79.66 15.56 83.02
CA ALA A 224 80.00 16.13 84.33
C ALA A 224 80.31 15.03 85.35
N ARG A 225 79.53 13.95 85.38
CA ARG A 225 79.76 12.81 86.28
C ARG A 225 81.04 12.04 85.92
N VAL A 226 81.34 11.83 84.65
CA VAL A 226 82.60 11.25 84.18
C VAL A 226 83.75 12.15 84.58
N GLY A 227 83.69 13.46 84.32
CA GLY A 227 84.69 14.41 84.78
C GLY A 227 84.85 14.43 86.30
N CYS A 228 83.77 14.28 87.07
CA CYS A 228 83.80 14.13 88.53
C CYS A 228 84.40 12.79 88.97
N LEU A 229 84.18 11.72 88.22
CA LEU A 229 84.76 10.40 88.49
C LEU A 229 86.24 10.35 88.11
N GLU A 230 86.65 10.98 87.02
CA GLU A 230 88.06 11.14 86.62
C GLU A 230 88.81 11.99 87.66
N SER A 231 88.21 13.10 88.10
CA SER A 231 88.78 13.96 89.15
C SER A 231 88.78 13.30 90.54
N LYS A 232 87.78 12.46 90.88
CA LYS A 232 87.77 11.65 92.11
C LYS A 232 88.70 10.42 92.01
N SER A 233 88.88 9.83 90.83
CA SER A 233 89.77 8.69 90.56
C SER A 233 91.25 9.08 90.70
N LEU A 234 91.60 10.35 90.46
CA LEU A 234 92.94 10.90 90.68
C LEU A 234 93.25 11.20 92.17
N ASN A 235 92.28 11.05 93.07
CA ASN A 235 92.46 11.30 94.51
C ASN A 235 91.85 10.18 95.38
N ARG A 236 92.67 9.14 95.62
CA ARG A 236 92.68 8.16 96.74
C ARG A 236 92.44 6.68 96.42
N ARG A 237 93.34 5.87 97.00
CA ARG A 237 93.25 4.45 97.39
C ARG A 237 93.49 4.39 98.93
N PRO A 238 93.19 3.30 99.66
CA PRO A 238 91.90 2.66 99.97
C PRO A 238 91.63 2.59 101.51
N LYS A 239 90.39 2.24 101.94
CA LYS A 239 90.11 1.33 103.09
C LYS A 239 88.59 1.10 103.30
N THR A 240 88.23 -0.18 103.42
CA THR A 240 86.96 -0.82 103.87
C THR A 240 86.70 -0.61 105.38
N PRO A 241 85.49 -0.78 106.00
CA PRO A 241 84.66 -2.00 105.94
C PRO A 241 83.12 -1.92 106.18
N SER A 242 82.45 -3.08 106.01
CA SER A 242 81.32 -3.66 106.79
C SER A 242 79.84 -3.24 106.59
N ASN A 243 79.02 -4.30 106.41
CA ASN A 243 77.63 -4.56 106.84
C ASN A 243 76.39 -3.91 106.19
N ASN A 244 75.70 -4.75 105.39
CA ASN A 244 74.33 -5.28 105.55
C ASN A 244 73.11 -4.33 105.75
N CYS A 245 72.15 -4.35 104.80
CA CYS A 245 70.74 -4.78 104.99
C CYS A 245 69.81 -4.49 103.77
N ASN A 246 69.12 -5.54 103.31
CA ASN A 246 67.73 -5.65 102.81
C ASN A 246 66.92 -4.40 102.39
N ASN A 247 66.37 -4.40 101.16
CA ASN A 247 65.00 -4.84 100.80
C ASN A 247 64.44 -4.16 99.53
N ASN A 248 63.86 -4.99 98.66
CA ASN A 248 62.65 -4.80 97.84
C ASN A 248 62.36 -3.46 97.13
N SER A 249 62.30 -3.51 95.79
CA SER A 249 61.06 -3.32 95.02
C SER A 249 61.35 -3.24 93.52
N ALA A 250 60.97 -4.29 92.78
CA ALA A 250 60.90 -4.24 91.32
C ALA A 250 59.65 -5.00 90.87
N PRO A 251 58.69 -4.34 90.21
CA PRO A 251 57.53 -5.03 89.66
C PRO A 251 57.72 -5.35 88.17
N GLN A 252 57.14 -6.48 87.78
CA GLN A 252 56.49 -6.75 86.49
C GLN A 252 57.35 -7.02 85.26
N ARG A 253 57.56 -8.31 84.96
CA ARG A 253 57.39 -8.85 83.60
C ARG A 253 57.27 -10.37 83.63
N SER A 254 56.05 -10.86 83.46
CA SER A 254 55.81 -12.23 82.99
C SER A 254 54.58 -12.24 82.09
N VAL A 255 54.87 -12.65 80.86
CA VAL A 255 53.99 -12.99 79.74
C VAL A 255 52.92 -14.00 80.19
N PRO A 256 51.69 -13.97 79.67
CA PRO A 256 50.80 -15.11 79.73
C PRO A 256 50.97 -16.00 78.51
N GLU A 257 51.18 -17.27 78.79
CA GLU A 257 51.09 -18.40 77.89
C GLU A 257 49.62 -18.90 77.82
N VAL A 258 49.35 -19.70 76.78
CA VAL A 258 48.26 -20.69 76.64
C VAL A 258 46.86 -20.18 76.26
N ARG A 259 46.43 -20.48 75.01
CA ARG A 259 45.43 -21.52 74.63
C ARG A 259 44.77 -21.24 73.27
N LYS A 260 44.95 -22.17 72.32
CA LYS A 260 43.87 -22.63 71.40
C LYS A 260 42.89 -23.47 72.24
N PRO A 261 41.57 -23.51 71.94
CA PRO A 261 40.96 -24.14 70.76
C PRO A 261 39.83 -23.25 70.17
N GLY A 262 39.24 -23.41 68.99
CA GLY A 262 38.97 -24.55 68.13
C GLY A 262 37.51 -24.41 67.64
N ILE A 263 37.23 -24.94 66.44
CA ILE A 263 35.91 -25.35 65.92
C ILE A 263 35.14 -24.35 65.02
N ALA A 264 35.09 -24.77 63.75
CA ALA A 264 34.00 -24.72 62.77
C ALA A 264 33.33 -23.38 62.43
N ASN A 265 33.29 -23.06 61.13
CA ASN A 265 32.06 -23.30 60.38
C ASN A 265 32.29 -23.31 58.85
N ARG A 266 31.53 -24.21 58.22
CA ARG A 266 31.33 -24.42 56.79
C ARG A 266 30.92 -23.13 56.08
N ALA A 267 31.29 -22.98 54.81
CA ALA A 267 30.32 -23.01 53.70
C ALA A 267 31.00 -22.75 52.34
N VAL A 268 30.86 -23.72 51.44
CA VAL A 268 30.91 -23.55 49.99
C VAL A 268 29.54 -23.01 49.54
N PRO A 269 29.49 -22.14 48.53
CA PRO A 269 28.49 -22.33 47.46
C PRO A 269 29.16 -22.28 46.09
N LYS A 270 29.19 -23.39 45.33
CA LYS A 270 28.14 -23.88 44.41
C LYS A 270 27.83 -22.88 43.28
N ILE A 271 28.44 -23.18 42.13
CA ILE A 271 27.99 -22.78 40.80
C ILE A 271 26.55 -23.28 40.63
N GLY A 272 25.61 -22.34 40.55
CA GLY A 272 24.20 -22.58 40.26
C GLY A 272 23.84 -21.98 38.91
N ARG A 273 23.56 -22.87 37.95
CA ARG A 273 22.72 -22.54 36.78
C ARG A 273 21.37 -22.00 37.27
N LEU A 274 20.95 -20.86 36.75
CA LEU A 274 19.54 -20.52 36.65
C LEU A 274 19.23 -20.13 35.20
N VAL A 275 18.34 -20.94 34.64
CA VAL A 275 17.60 -20.77 33.40
C VAL A 275 16.65 -19.58 33.54
N PRO A 276 16.46 -18.75 32.49
CA PRO A 276 15.23 -17.99 32.35
C PRO A 276 14.19 -18.88 31.67
N GLY A 277 13.16 -19.24 32.42
CA GLY A 277 11.92 -19.83 31.89
C GLY A 277 10.78 -18.84 32.05
N ALA A 278 9.96 -18.74 30.99
CA ALA A 278 8.56 -18.27 30.91
C ALA A 278 8.38 -17.35 29.68
N ARG A 279 7.32 -17.39 28.89
CA ARG A 279 6.05 -18.15 28.86
C ARG A 279 5.41 -17.78 27.51
N SER A 280 4.91 -18.76 26.75
CA SER A 280 3.47 -18.99 26.51
C SER A 280 2.92 -18.37 25.21
N GLY A 281 2.05 -19.13 24.53
CA GLY A 281 1.27 -18.74 23.34
C GLY A 281 1.54 -19.66 22.14
N SER A 282 1.16 -20.93 22.18
CA SER A 282 -0.19 -21.49 21.96
C SER A 282 -0.69 -21.38 20.52
N SER A 283 -0.88 -22.57 19.92
CA SER A 283 -1.55 -22.83 18.65
C SER A 283 -2.98 -22.28 18.59
N SER A 284 -3.35 -21.78 17.42
CA SER A 284 -4.73 -21.87 16.90
C SER A 284 -4.73 -21.85 15.36
N ARG A 285 -4.73 -23.04 14.77
CA ARG A 285 -5.30 -23.27 13.44
C ARG A 285 -6.66 -23.89 13.67
N PHE A 286 -7.73 -23.14 13.43
CA PHE A 286 -9.03 -23.66 12.97
C PHE A 286 -9.92 -22.52 12.48
N ASN A 287 -10.57 -22.80 11.35
CA ASN A 287 -11.88 -22.34 10.88
C ASN A 287 -12.06 -20.98 10.17
N SER A 288 -12.36 -21.12 8.87
CA SER A 288 -13.65 -20.81 8.25
C SER A 288 -14.15 -19.36 8.32
N GLY A 289 -13.99 -18.63 7.22
CA GLY A 289 -14.84 -17.49 6.89
C GLY A 289 -16.00 -17.91 5.97
N PRO A 290 -17.26 -17.62 6.31
CA PRO A 290 -18.38 -17.73 5.39
C PRO A 290 -18.70 -16.39 4.70
N SER A 291 -19.30 -16.51 3.51
CA SER A 291 -20.34 -15.62 2.96
C SER A 291 -19.98 -14.16 2.65
N VAL A 292 -19.71 -13.87 1.37
CA VAL A 292 -19.99 -12.54 0.80
C VAL A 292 -21.37 -12.61 0.17
N SER A 293 -22.28 -11.86 0.78
CA SER A 293 -23.67 -11.71 0.40
C SER A 293 -23.78 -10.91 -0.90
N SER A 294 -24.29 -11.56 -1.95
CA SER A 294 -24.80 -10.89 -3.14
C SER A 294 -26.06 -10.10 -2.76
N ARG A 295 -25.92 -8.80 -2.51
CA ARG A 295 -27.06 -7.89 -2.48
C ARG A 295 -27.20 -7.27 -3.87
N ILE A 296 -28.13 -7.86 -4.62
CA ILE A 296 -28.78 -7.25 -5.78
C ILE A 296 -29.44 -5.95 -5.29
N LEU A 297 -28.97 -4.82 -5.80
CA LEU A 297 -29.69 -3.57 -5.86
C LEU A 297 -29.27 -2.88 -7.15
N GLN A 298 -30.30 -2.63 -7.98
CA GLN A 298 -30.32 -1.99 -9.29
C GLN A 298 -29.88 -2.86 -10.47
#